data_AF-A0A1V6HGA4-F1
#
_entry.id   AF-A0A1V6HGA4-F1
#
_cell.length_a   1.000
_cell.length_b   1.000
_cell.length_c   1.000
_cell.angle_alpha   90.00
_cell.angle_beta   90.00
_cell.angle_gamma   90.00
#
_symmetry.space_group_name_H-M   'P 1'
#
loop_
_entity.id
_entity.type
_entity.pdbx_description
1 polymer ?
#
loop_
_entity_poly.entity_id
_entity_poly.type
_entity_poly.pdbx_seq_one_letter_code
_entity_poly.pdbx_strand_id
1 'polypeptide(L)'
;MARTNFEELLNAGVHFGHLKRKWNPNMAPYIFMERNGIHIIDLYKTAAKIEEAASALKQIAKSGKKILFVATKKQAKDIVAEKVKSVGMPYVTERWPGGMLTNFATIRKAVRKMSSIDTMMKDPTFTNISKRERLQITRERAKLEKQLGSIADLNRLPSALFIVDIMKEHIAVAESRKLNIPTFAMVDTNSDPKLVDFPIPANDDASKSIALIVEIMVRAIEEGMMERKVEKDKQFKEEDEGIESIKTRTRQELEAELEEDKDEDERTIKKEEIRKLKKTEEEETGQKEKRARKGTAIRKK
;
A
#
# COMPACT_ATOMS: atom_id res chain seq x y z
N MET A 1 7.78 -2.69 21.65
CA MET A 1 9.09 -3.26 22.04
C MET A 1 10.17 -2.46 21.35
N ALA A 2 11.33 -2.26 21.97
CA ALA A 2 12.45 -1.61 21.30
C ALA A 2 12.85 -2.44 20.07
N ARG A 3 12.91 -1.81 18.89
CA ARG A 3 13.27 -2.51 17.64
C ARG A 3 14.75 -2.88 17.55
N THR A 4 15.57 -2.38 18.48
CA THR A 4 17.02 -2.56 18.48
C THR A 4 17.55 -2.87 19.88
N ASN A 5 18.63 -3.66 19.91
CA ASN A 5 19.45 -3.85 21.11
C ASN A 5 20.74 -3.01 20.99
N PHE A 6 21.17 -2.38 22.09
CA PHE A 6 22.41 -1.62 22.15
C PHE A 6 23.63 -2.48 21.78
N GLU A 7 23.66 -3.73 22.26
CA GLU A 7 24.75 -4.67 21.97
C GLU A 7 24.84 -5.03 20.48
N GLU A 8 23.70 -5.15 19.80
CA GLU A 8 23.66 -5.41 18.36
C GLU A 8 24.24 -4.23 17.56
N LEU A 9 23.87 -3.00 17.91
CA LEU A 9 24.40 -1.78 17.29
C LEU A 9 25.92 -1.65 17.53
N LEU A 10 26.37 -1.99 18.73
CA LEU A 10 27.78 -1.98 19.08
C LEU A 10 28.57 -3.02 18.26
N ASN A 11 28.10 -4.27 18.25
CA ASN A 11 28.72 -5.39 17.54
C ASN A 11 28.74 -5.22 16.01
N ALA A 12 27.71 -4.57 15.45
CA ALA A 12 27.65 -4.25 14.03
C ALA A 12 28.56 -3.07 13.62
N GLY A 13 29.16 -2.36 14.60
CA GLY A 13 30.07 -1.24 14.34
C GLY A 13 29.35 0.05 13.91
N VAL A 14 28.10 0.24 14.32
CA VAL A 14 27.28 1.42 13.97
C VAL A 14 27.84 2.72 14.57
N HIS A 15 28.53 2.60 15.71
CA HIS A 15 29.06 3.72 16.48
C HIS A 15 30.32 4.36 15.89
N PHE A 16 30.98 3.72 14.92
CA PHE A 16 32.18 4.29 14.31
C PHE A 16 31.81 5.37 13.30
N GLY A 17 32.31 6.58 13.51
CA GLY A 17 32.25 7.65 12.53
C GLY A 17 33.55 7.80 11.74
N HIS A 18 33.71 8.97 11.13
CA HIS A 18 34.88 9.36 10.36
C HIS A 18 35.97 10.03 11.23
N LEU A 19 37.12 10.30 10.60
CA LEU A 19 38.22 11.06 11.17
C LEU A 19 37.79 12.49 11.55
N LYS A 20 38.34 13.01 12.66
CA LYS A 20 38.08 14.37 13.17
C LYS A 20 38.12 15.48 12.11
N ARG A 21 39.12 15.44 11.23
CA ARG A 21 39.30 16.45 10.17
C ARG A 21 38.19 16.48 9.11
N LYS A 22 37.37 15.42 9.01
CA LYS A 22 36.30 15.28 8.00
C LYS A 22 34.92 15.56 8.58
N TRP A 23 34.82 15.88 9.88
CA TRP A 23 33.54 15.99 10.54
C TRP A 23 32.77 17.25 10.14
N ASN A 24 31.44 17.17 10.24
CA ASN A 24 30.53 18.28 10.07
C ASN A 24 30.10 18.81 11.45
N PRO A 25 30.22 20.12 11.73
CA PRO A 25 29.80 20.69 13.02
C PRO A 25 28.34 20.46 13.38
N ASN A 26 27.44 20.34 12.39
CA ASN A 26 26.02 20.05 12.64
C ASN A 26 25.79 18.64 13.21
N MET A 27 26.77 17.73 13.13
CA MET A 27 26.73 16.41 13.77
C MET A 27 27.14 16.41 15.24
N ALA A 28 27.61 17.53 15.79
CA ALA A 28 28.01 17.64 17.19
C ALA A 28 27.00 17.06 18.20
N PRO A 29 25.67 17.25 18.06
CA PRO A 29 24.70 16.67 18.99
C PRO A 29 24.68 15.13 18.99
N TYR A 30 25.11 14.48 17.91
CA TYR A 30 25.05 13.03 17.74
C TYR A 30 26.39 12.34 18.03
N ILE A 31 27.47 13.10 18.24
CA ILE A 31 28.79 12.57 18.56
C ILE A 31 28.91 12.44 20.08
N PHE A 32 29.31 11.27 20.55
CA PHE A 32 29.53 10.98 21.97
C PHE A 32 30.93 11.43 22.41
N MET A 33 31.97 10.96 21.72
CA MET A 33 33.36 11.31 22.04
C MET A 33 34.29 11.09 20.83
N GLU A 34 35.56 11.43 20.99
CA GLU A 34 36.63 11.14 20.02
C GLU A 34 37.59 10.13 20.64
N ARG A 35 37.96 9.07 19.90
CA ARG A 35 38.98 8.10 20.31
C ARG A 35 39.91 7.81 19.15
N ASN A 36 41.22 7.96 19.37
CA ASN A 36 42.25 7.71 18.36
C ASN A 36 42.02 8.50 17.04
N GLY A 37 41.51 9.73 17.13
CA GLY A 37 41.23 10.58 15.96
C GLY A 37 39.96 10.24 15.18
N ILE A 38 39.15 9.28 15.65
CA ILE A 38 37.87 8.88 15.06
C ILE A 38 36.73 9.34 15.98
N HIS A 39 35.68 9.90 15.41
CA HIS A 39 34.46 10.23 16.16
C HIS A 39 33.64 8.98 16.45
N ILE A 40 33.14 8.89 17.69
CA ILE A 40 32.23 7.84 18.13
C ILE A 40 30.83 8.45 18.21
N ILE A 41 29.89 7.85 17.48
CA ILE A 41 28.48 8.23 17.44
C ILE A 41 27.78 7.70 18.70
N ASP A 42 26.88 8.51 19.26
CA ASP A 42 26.07 8.18 20.42
C ASP A 42 24.96 7.19 20.04
N LEU A 43 25.14 5.92 20.42
CA LEU A 43 24.20 4.85 20.11
C LEU A 43 22.82 5.01 20.76
N TYR A 44 22.70 5.71 21.89
CA TYR A 44 21.39 5.96 22.49
C TYR A 44 20.57 6.89 21.60
N LYS A 45 21.20 7.93 21.06
CA LYS A 45 20.57 8.82 20.08
C LYS A 45 20.27 8.10 18.77
N THR A 46 21.18 7.25 18.31
CA THR A 46 20.94 6.38 17.15
C THR A 46 19.71 5.49 17.36
N ALA A 47 19.60 4.81 18.50
CA ALA A 47 18.46 3.95 18.80
C ALA A 47 17.14 4.72 18.83
N ALA A 48 17.11 5.91 19.44
CA ALA A 48 15.93 6.77 19.43
C ALA A 48 15.53 7.21 18.01
N LYS A 49 16.51 7.60 17.18
CA LYS A 49 16.27 8.02 15.80
C LYS A 49 15.87 6.86 14.88
N ILE A 50 16.39 5.66 15.11
CA ILE A 50 15.94 4.44 14.43
C ILE A 50 14.46 4.19 14.72
N GLU A 51 14.03 4.31 15.98
CA GLU A 51 12.63 4.07 16.34
C GLU A 51 11.69 5.11 15.71
N GLU A 52 12.09 6.39 15.71
CA GLU A 52 11.37 7.48 15.06
C GLU A 52 11.22 7.21 13.55
N ALA A 53 12.33 6.92 12.86
CA ALA A 53 12.35 6.62 11.43
C ALA A 53 11.54 5.38 11.09
N ALA A 54 11.72 4.29 11.83
CA ALA A 54 11.01 3.03 11.61
C ALA A 54 9.51 3.17 11.83
N SER A 55 9.08 3.93 12.84
CA SER A 55 7.66 4.22 13.08
C SER A 55 7.03 4.98 11.92
N ALA A 56 7.70 6.03 11.44
CA ALA A 56 7.22 6.80 10.29
C ALA A 56 7.18 5.97 8.99
N LEU A 57 8.22 5.17 8.71
CA LEU A 57 8.24 4.26 7.54
C LEU A 57 7.13 3.21 7.63
N LYS A 58 6.87 2.66 8.82
CA LYS A 58 5.75 1.73 9.06
C LYS A 58 4.40 2.36 8.70
N GLN A 59 4.15 3.59 9.11
CA GLN A 59 2.91 4.31 8.75
C GLN A 59 2.80 4.56 7.24
N ILE A 60 3.90 4.92 6.58
CA ILE A 60 3.92 5.11 5.11
C ILE A 60 3.61 3.79 4.40
N ALA A 61 4.22 2.68 4.83
CA ALA A 61 3.97 1.35 4.30
C ALA A 61 2.53 0.89 4.52
N LYS A 62 1.98 1.18 5.72
CA LYS A 62 0.57 0.90 6.07
C LYS A 62 -0.41 1.64 5.16
N SER A 63 -0.12 2.88 4.78
CA SER A 63 -0.92 3.61 3.78
C SER A 63 -0.83 3.03 2.36
N GLY A 64 0.08 2.07 2.13
CA GLY A 64 0.27 1.43 0.83
C GLY A 64 1.12 2.17 -0.16
N LYS A 65 1.82 3.21 0.30
CA LYS A 65 2.71 4.03 -0.51
C LYS A 65 4.06 3.34 -0.68
N LYS A 66 4.74 3.63 -1.79
CA LYS A 66 6.05 3.06 -2.11
C LYS A 66 7.17 3.94 -1.52
N ILE A 67 8.14 3.27 -0.92
CA ILE A 67 9.36 3.87 -0.35
C ILE A 67 10.51 3.46 -1.25
N LEU A 68 11.29 4.43 -1.74
CA LEU A 68 12.42 4.17 -2.64
C LEU A 68 13.73 4.18 -1.85
N PHE A 69 14.46 3.07 -1.89
CA PHE A 69 15.78 2.96 -1.27
C PHE A 69 16.88 3.42 -2.24
N VAL A 70 17.88 4.15 -1.76
CA VAL A 70 18.97 4.69 -2.58
C VAL A 70 20.31 4.41 -1.90
N ALA A 71 21.19 3.71 -2.61
CA ALA A 71 22.52 3.35 -2.09
C ALA A 71 23.51 3.04 -3.23
N THR A 72 24.30 4.01 -3.69
CA THR A 72 25.34 3.74 -4.72
C THR A 72 26.66 3.22 -4.16
N LYS A 73 26.83 3.25 -2.83
CA LYS A 73 28.06 2.88 -2.14
C LYS A 73 28.33 1.38 -2.26
N LYS A 74 29.56 1.00 -2.60
CA LYS A 74 29.93 -0.40 -2.90
C LYS A 74 29.54 -1.37 -1.79
N GLN A 75 29.71 -0.95 -0.54
CA GLN A 75 29.42 -1.71 0.67
C GLN A 75 27.92 -1.92 0.90
N ALA A 76 27.07 -1.09 0.29
CA ALA A 76 25.62 -1.07 0.49
C ALA A 76 24.83 -1.67 -0.69
N LYS A 77 25.39 -1.71 -1.91
CA LYS A 77 24.67 -2.09 -3.14
C LYS A 77 23.95 -3.43 -3.01
N ASP A 78 24.70 -4.48 -2.69
CA ASP A 78 24.17 -5.85 -2.68
C ASP A 78 23.22 -6.05 -1.50
N ILE A 79 23.54 -5.45 -0.36
CA ILE A 79 22.76 -5.52 0.88
C ILE A 79 21.38 -4.90 0.68
N VAL A 80 21.33 -3.69 0.11
CA VAL A 80 20.06 -3.00 -0.16
C VAL A 80 19.28 -3.74 -1.24
N ALA A 81 19.94 -4.20 -2.31
CA ALA A 81 19.26 -4.97 -3.36
C ALA A 81 18.61 -6.25 -2.82
N GLU A 82 19.30 -7.00 -1.97
CA GLU A 82 18.80 -8.26 -1.40
C GLU A 82 17.65 -8.03 -0.41
N LYS A 83 17.87 -7.16 0.59
CA LYS A 83 16.92 -6.93 1.68
C LYS A 83 15.66 -6.18 1.25
N VAL A 84 15.78 -5.25 0.30
CA VAL A 84 14.61 -4.46 -0.15
C VAL A 84 13.78 -5.24 -1.16
N LYS A 85 14.41 -6.10 -1.96
CA LYS A 85 13.72 -6.95 -2.94
C LYS A 85 12.78 -7.95 -2.28
N SER A 86 13.10 -8.47 -1.09
CA SER A 86 12.18 -9.37 -0.36
C SER A 86 10.83 -8.73 -0.04
N VAL A 87 10.80 -7.40 0.09
CA VAL A 87 9.62 -6.60 0.49
C VAL A 87 8.89 -5.99 -0.71
N GLY A 88 9.44 -6.12 -1.92
CA GLY A 88 8.83 -5.56 -3.14
C GLY A 88 8.77 -4.03 -3.14
N MET A 89 9.74 -3.39 -2.47
CA MET A 89 9.94 -1.94 -2.52
C MET A 89 10.99 -1.59 -3.59
N PRO A 90 10.86 -0.44 -4.26
CA PRO A 90 11.83 -0.04 -5.28
C PRO A 90 13.16 0.39 -4.64
N TYR A 91 14.27 0.17 -5.35
CA TYR A 91 15.62 0.54 -4.87
C TYR A 91 16.55 0.99 -6.00
N VAL A 92 17.51 1.87 -5.75
CA VAL A 92 18.55 2.27 -6.72
C VAL A 92 19.91 2.01 -6.11
N THR A 93 20.65 1.06 -6.68
CA THR A 93 21.97 0.65 -6.19
C THR A 93 23.13 1.00 -7.12
N GLU A 94 22.82 1.23 -8.39
CA GLU A 94 23.76 1.85 -9.32
C GLU A 94 23.65 3.37 -9.25
N ARG A 95 24.25 4.06 -10.20
CA ARG A 95 24.26 5.53 -10.27
C ARG A 95 22.86 6.14 -10.23
N TRP A 96 22.64 7.09 -9.33
CA TRP A 96 21.50 8.01 -9.37
C TRP A 96 21.56 8.93 -10.62
N PRO A 97 20.65 8.80 -11.59
CA PRO A 97 20.58 9.73 -12.70
C PRO A 97 19.99 11.06 -12.21
N GLY A 98 20.65 12.18 -12.52
CA GLY A 98 20.08 13.50 -12.23
C GLY A 98 18.76 13.70 -12.97
N GLY A 99 17.76 14.25 -12.28
CA GLY A 99 16.40 14.37 -12.79
C GLY A 99 15.54 13.14 -12.51
N MET A 100 15.98 12.22 -11.64
CA MET A 100 15.23 10.98 -11.41
C MET A 100 13.83 11.23 -10.86
N LEU A 101 13.70 12.16 -9.91
CA LEU A 101 12.44 12.54 -9.30
C LEU A 101 11.88 13.79 -9.98
N THR A 102 12.74 14.78 -10.23
CA THR A 102 12.33 16.09 -10.77
C THR A 102 11.94 16.04 -12.25
N ASN A 103 12.49 15.09 -13.02
CA ASN A 103 12.14 14.83 -14.42
C ASN A 103 11.64 13.38 -14.61
N PHE A 104 10.72 12.96 -13.75
CA PHE A 104 10.20 11.59 -13.73
C PHE A 104 9.56 11.14 -15.04
N ALA A 105 8.99 12.07 -15.82
CA ALA A 105 8.44 11.78 -17.14
C ALA A 105 9.50 11.20 -18.09
N THR A 106 10.74 11.69 -18.02
CA THR A 106 11.85 11.21 -18.86
C THR A 106 12.36 9.84 -18.38
N ILE A 107 12.46 9.64 -17.07
CA ILE A 107 12.80 8.32 -16.50
C ILE A 107 11.77 7.27 -16.90
N ARG A 108 10.48 7.61 -16.85
CA ARG A 108 9.41 6.71 -17.29
C ARG A 108 9.52 6.35 -18.78
N LYS A 109 9.99 7.26 -19.64
CA LYS A 109 10.28 6.93 -21.05
C LYS A 109 11.41 5.90 -21.16
N ALA A 110 12.45 6.01 -20.34
CA ALA A 110 13.54 5.02 -20.31
C ALA A 110 13.06 3.65 -19.81
N VAL A 111 12.21 3.62 -18.78
CA VAL A 111 11.57 2.37 -18.29
C VAL A 111 10.69 1.75 -19.37
N ARG A 112 9.86 2.55 -20.07
CA ARG A 112 9.05 2.06 -21.20
C ARG A 112 9.91 1.51 -22.33
N LYS A 113 11.07 2.13 -22.60
CA LYS A 113 12.03 1.62 -23.58
C LYS A 113 12.52 0.22 -23.19
N MET A 114 12.83 -0.01 -21.91
CA MET A 114 13.19 -1.34 -21.41
C MET A 114 12.10 -2.38 -21.69
N SER A 115 10.84 -2.08 -21.33
CA SER A 115 9.70 -2.99 -21.61
C SER A 115 9.46 -3.21 -23.11
N SER A 116 9.70 -2.19 -23.95
CA SER A 116 9.62 -2.34 -25.41
C SER A 116 10.69 -3.27 -25.97
N ILE A 117 11.91 -3.23 -25.40
CA ILE A 117 13.00 -4.14 -25.76
C ILE A 117 12.65 -5.56 -25.31
N ASP A 118 12.10 -5.75 -24.10
CA ASP A 118 11.68 -7.07 -23.63
C ASP A 118 10.55 -7.67 -24.49
N THR A 119 9.66 -6.82 -25.04
CA THR A 119 8.63 -7.27 -25.99
C THR A 119 9.27 -7.67 -27.33
N MET A 120 10.14 -6.81 -27.87
CA MET A 120 10.87 -7.10 -29.11
C MET A 120 11.72 -8.37 -29.01
N MET A 121 12.35 -8.64 -27.85
CA MET A 121 13.15 -9.84 -27.63
C MET A 121 12.32 -11.14 -27.60
N LYS A 122 11.01 -11.05 -27.29
CA LYS A 122 10.10 -12.20 -27.33
C LYS A 122 9.61 -12.49 -28.75
N ASP A 123 9.62 -11.51 -29.63
CA ASP A 123 9.16 -11.67 -31.00
C ASP A 123 10.15 -12.53 -31.83
N PRO A 124 9.68 -13.52 -32.60
CA PRO A 124 10.52 -14.35 -33.46
C PRO A 124 11.29 -13.55 -34.52
N THR A 125 10.88 -12.32 -34.82
CA THR A 125 11.57 -11.41 -35.75
C THR A 125 12.93 -10.96 -35.22
N PHE A 126 13.16 -10.99 -33.91
CA PHE A 126 14.43 -10.59 -33.29
C PHE A 126 15.61 -11.47 -33.73
N THR A 127 15.35 -12.74 -34.08
CA THR A 127 16.40 -13.63 -34.58
C THR A 127 16.85 -13.31 -36.00
N ASN A 128 16.04 -12.55 -36.75
CA ASN A 128 16.36 -12.15 -38.13
C ASN A 128 17.25 -10.90 -38.19
N ILE A 129 17.42 -10.20 -37.05
CA ILE A 129 18.27 -9.03 -36.93
C ILE A 129 19.76 -9.43 -36.94
N SER A 130 20.62 -8.54 -37.45
CA SER A 130 22.07 -8.77 -37.51
C SER A 130 22.65 -9.04 -36.11
N LYS A 131 23.70 -9.87 -36.04
CA LYS A 131 24.36 -10.22 -34.77
C LYS A 131 24.85 -8.96 -34.02
N ARG A 132 25.29 -7.94 -34.76
CA ARG A 132 25.77 -6.66 -34.21
C ARG A 132 24.65 -5.88 -33.52
N GLU A 133 23.51 -5.72 -34.18
CA GLU A 133 22.35 -5.01 -33.63
C GLU A 133 21.75 -5.77 -32.45
N ARG A 134 21.64 -7.11 -32.56
CA ARG A 134 21.21 -7.96 -31.45
C ARG A 134 22.06 -7.74 -30.21
N LEU A 135 23.38 -7.69 -30.37
CA LEU A 135 24.32 -7.45 -29.27
C LEU A 135 24.13 -6.05 -28.67
N GLN A 136 23.90 -5.03 -29.50
CA GLN A 136 23.63 -3.67 -29.02
C GLN A 136 22.34 -3.61 -28.20
N ILE A 137 21.25 -4.18 -28.70
CA ILE A 137 19.95 -4.23 -28.00
C ILE A 137 20.08 -5.00 -26.67
N THR A 138 20.77 -6.14 -26.69
CA THR A 138 21.00 -6.94 -25.47
C THR A 138 21.81 -6.17 -24.43
N ARG A 139 22.87 -5.46 -24.85
CA ARG A 139 23.68 -4.61 -23.97
C ARG A 139 22.87 -3.44 -23.41
N GLU A 140 22.05 -2.80 -24.24
CA GLU A 140 21.19 -1.72 -23.82
C GLU A 140 20.15 -2.20 -22.79
N ARG A 141 19.49 -3.33 -23.04
CA ARG A 141 18.58 -3.96 -22.08
C ARG A 141 19.28 -4.28 -20.76
N ALA A 142 20.43 -4.94 -20.80
CA ALA A 142 21.19 -5.27 -19.59
C ALA A 142 21.60 -4.03 -18.79
N LYS A 143 21.94 -2.93 -19.48
CA LYS A 143 22.26 -1.65 -18.85
C LYS A 143 21.02 -1.02 -18.19
N LEU A 144 19.88 -1.00 -18.89
CA LEU A 144 18.63 -0.46 -18.37
C LEU A 144 18.13 -1.26 -17.17
N GLU A 145 18.16 -2.59 -17.26
CA GLU A 145 17.77 -3.50 -16.17
C GLU A 145 18.60 -3.25 -14.91
N LYS A 146 19.92 -3.13 -15.09
CA LYS A 146 20.83 -2.88 -13.97
C LYS A 146 20.59 -1.53 -13.29
N GLN A 147 20.17 -0.51 -14.05
CA GLN A 147 20.00 0.86 -13.54
C GLN A 147 18.58 1.15 -13.04
N LEU A 148 17.56 0.61 -13.70
CA LEU A 148 16.15 0.98 -13.51
C LEU A 148 15.21 -0.22 -13.35
N GLY A 149 15.71 -1.46 -13.31
CA GLY A 149 14.88 -2.68 -13.24
C GLY A 149 13.93 -2.68 -12.03
N SER A 150 14.43 -2.29 -10.86
CA SER A 150 13.67 -2.19 -9.61
C SER A 150 12.57 -1.12 -9.59
N ILE A 151 12.67 -0.10 -10.47
CA ILE A 151 11.68 0.97 -10.58
C ILE A 151 10.76 0.76 -11.80
N ALA A 152 10.84 -0.40 -12.46
CA ALA A 152 10.01 -0.70 -13.62
C ALA A 152 8.51 -0.60 -13.31
N ASP A 153 8.11 -1.07 -12.13
CA ASP A 153 6.73 -1.06 -11.65
C ASP A 153 6.28 0.30 -11.07
N LEU A 154 7.18 1.30 -11.05
CA LEU A 154 6.93 2.58 -10.42
C LEU A 154 6.15 3.52 -11.35
N ASN A 155 4.83 3.58 -11.17
CA ASN A 155 3.96 4.44 -11.98
C ASN A 155 3.93 5.90 -11.50
N ARG A 156 4.08 6.13 -10.20
CA ARG A 156 4.00 7.45 -9.54
C ARG A 156 5.29 7.70 -8.75
N LEU A 157 5.53 8.97 -8.41
CA LEU A 157 6.66 9.31 -7.54
C LEU A 157 6.59 8.54 -6.21
N PRO A 158 7.73 8.12 -5.66
CA PRO A 158 7.78 7.50 -4.34
C PRO A 158 7.33 8.52 -3.29
N SER A 159 6.71 8.03 -2.22
CA SER A 159 6.22 8.90 -1.15
C SER A 159 7.25 9.15 -0.06
N ALA A 160 8.35 8.39 -0.05
CA ALA A 160 9.49 8.61 0.82
C ALA A 160 10.75 8.02 0.19
N LEU A 161 11.90 8.51 0.64
CA LEU A 161 13.21 7.95 0.28
C LEU A 161 13.95 7.47 1.52
N PHE A 162 14.61 6.33 1.39
CA PHE A 162 15.63 5.88 2.34
C PHE A 162 17.00 5.93 1.68
N ILE A 163 17.92 6.74 2.22
CA ILE A 163 19.22 7.04 1.58
C ILE A 163 20.36 6.52 2.46
N VAL A 164 21.28 5.77 1.87
CA VAL A 164 22.54 5.38 2.51
C VAL A 164 23.63 6.33 2.04
N ASP A 165 24.20 7.12 2.96
CA ASP A 165 25.21 8.17 2.70
C ASP A 165 24.66 9.40 1.94
N ILE A 166 24.29 10.44 2.69
CA ILE A 166 23.78 11.72 2.15
C ILE A 166 24.83 12.43 1.31
N MET A 167 26.11 12.37 1.70
CA MET A 167 27.18 13.04 0.96
C MET A 167 27.35 12.44 -0.42
N LYS A 168 27.31 11.10 -0.53
CA LYS A 168 27.37 10.41 -1.82
C LYS A 168 26.13 10.70 -2.66
N GLU A 169 24.96 10.68 -2.05
CA GLU A 169 23.66 10.84 -2.73
C GLU A 169 23.06 12.25 -2.63
N HIS A 170 23.91 13.27 -2.60
CA HIS A 170 23.48 14.68 -2.50
C HIS A 170 22.46 15.09 -3.57
N ILE A 171 22.52 14.51 -4.78
CA ILE A 171 21.55 14.78 -5.85
C ILE A 171 20.16 14.26 -5.48
N ALA A 172 20.06 13.05 -4.94
CA ALA A 172 18.80 12.47 -4.50
C ALA A 172 18.17 13.29 -3.35
N VAL A 173 19.01 13.76 -2.42
CA VAL A 173 18.61 14.64 -1.31
C VAL A 173 18.12 15.99 -1.84
N ALA A 174 18.84 16.60 -2.80
CA ALA A 174 18.43 17.88 -3.37
C ALA A 174 17.10 17.78 -4.16
N GLU A 175 16.94 16.72 -4.96
CA GLU A 175 15.72 16.50 -5.74
C GLU A 175 14.50 16.23 -4.84
N SER A 176 14.66 15.44 -3.78
CA SER A 176 13.58 15.12 -2.85
C SER A 176 13.12 16.32 -2.04
N ARG A 177 14.06 17.14 -1.56
CA ARG A 177 13.75 18.41 -0.91
C ARG A 177 12.99 19.37 -1.82
N LYS A 178 13.37 19.45 -3.10
CA LYS A 178 12.66 20.29 -4.09
C LYS A 178 11.21 19.85 -4.31
N LEU A 179 10.93 18.56 -4.15
CA LEU A 179 9.61 17.97 -4.35
C LEU A 179 8.84 17.72 -3.04
N ASN A 180 9.39 18.15 -1.89
CA ASN A 180 8.83 17.90 -0.56
C ASN A 180 8.54 16.40 -0.30
N ILE A 181 9.40 15.52 -0.80
CA ILE A 181 9.33 14.09 -0.50
C ILE A 181 10.10 13.86 0.80
N PRO A 182 9.47 13.27 1.84
CA PRO A 182 10.15 13.02 3.11
C PRO A 182 11.32 12.06 2.93
N THR A 183 12.42 12.40 3.60
CA THR A 183 13.70 11.72 3.50
C THR A 183 14.10 11.08 4.82
N PHE A 184 14.54 9.83 4.72
CA PHE A 184 15.12 9.04 5.79
C PHE A 184 16.55 8.71 5.36
N ALA A 185 17.54 8.88 6.22
CA ALA A 185 18.91 8.59 5.80
C ALA A 185 19.82 8.13 6.93
N MET A 186 20.77 7.26 6.57
CA MET A 186 21.95 7.00 7.39
C MET A 186 22.91 8.19 7.26
N VAL A 187 23.28 8.77 8.40
CA VAL A 187 24.11 9.98 8.47
C VAL A 187 25.35 9.68 9.30
N ASP A 188 26.50 9.70 8.66
CA ASP A 188 27.78 9.68 9.36
C ASP A 188 28.19 11.11 9.76
N THR A 189 29.17 11.21 10.64
CA THR A 189 29.80 12.39 11.20
C THR A 189 30.30 13.43 10.20
N ASN A 190 30.52 13.08 8.92
CA ASN A 190 30.91 14.01 7.84
C ASN A 190 29.72 14.71 7.15
N SER A 191 28.51 14.19 7.34
CA SER A 191 27.29 14.62 6.66
C SER A 191 26.52 15.64 7.49
N ASP A 192 25.70 16.48 6.86
CA ASP A 192 24.83 17.43 7.58
C ASP A 192 23.45 16.78 7.85
N PRO A 193 23.10 16.51 9.13
CA PRO A 193 21.84 15.87 9.48
C PRO A 193 20.63 16.76 9.21
N LYS A 194 20.80 18.08 9.03
CA LYS A 194 19.71 19.03 8.75
C LYS A 194 19.16 18.92 7.33
N LEU A 195 19.87 18.23 6.43
CA LEU A 195 19.45 18.05 5.05
C LEU A 195 18.36 16.97 4.88
N VAL A 196 18.09 16.21 5.94
CA VAL A 196 17.19 15.06 5.94
C VAL A 196 16.18 15.20 7.07
N ASP A 197 14.94 14.77 6.82
CA ASP A 197 13.84 14.92 7.77
C ASP A 197 13.98 13.95 8.96
N PHE A 198 14.37 12.70 8.67
CA PHE A 198 14.61 11.65 9.65
C PHE A 198 16.06 11.14 9.57
N PRO A 199 17.02 11.86 10.18
CA PRO A 199 18.42 11.43 10.20
C PRO A 199 18.63 10.30 11.20
N ILE A 200 19.29 9.22 10.75
CA ILE A 200 19.73 8.10 11.58
C ILE A 200 21.26 8.19 11.72
N PRO A 201 21.80 8.70 12.85
CA PRO A 201 23.24 8.78 13.07
C PRO A 201 23.84 7.37 13.09
N ALA A 202 24.63 7.02 12.08
CA ALA A 202 25.16 5.66 11.92
C ALA A 202 26.34 5.64 10.96
N ASN A 203 27.21 4.65 11.16
CA ASN A 203 28.28 4.31 10.22
C ASN A 203 27.71 3.85 8.88
N ASP A 204 28.05 4.55 7.80
CA ASP A 204 27.63 4.22 6.44
C ASP A 204 28.74 3.54 5.60
N ASP A 205 29.93 3.32 6.15
CA ASP A 205 31.06 2.63 5.50
C ASP A 205 31.10 1.13 5.80
N ALA A 206 30.63 0.71 6.97
CA ALA A 206 30.65 -0.69 7.38
C ALA A 206 29.44 -1.46 6.84
N SER A 207 29.69 -2.53 6.06
CA SER A 207 28.64 -3.41 5.53
C SER A 207 27.72 -3.99 6.61
N LYS A 208 28.25 -4.36 7.78
CA LYS A 208 27.45 -4.88 8.90
C LYS A 208 26.51 -3.83 9.49
N SER A 209 26.99 -2.58 9.63
CA SER A 209 26.18 -1.45 10.09
C SER A 209 25.03 -1.18 9.12
N ILE A 210 25.33 -1.07 7.82
CA ILE A 210 24.33 -0.84 6.77
C ILE A 210 23.30 -1.98 6.74
N ALA A 211 23.76 -3.23 6.79
CA ALA A 211 22.86 -4.39 6.82
C ALA A 211 21.90 -4.35 8.00
N LEU A 212 22.40 -4.07 9.21
CA LEU A 212 21.58 -4.02 10.40
C LEU A 212 20.51 -2.92 10.30
N ILE A 213 20.92 -1.69 9.96
CA ILE A 213 19.99 -0.56 9.86
C ILE A 213 18.94 -0.80 8.77
N VAL A 214 19.36 -1.22 7.57
CA VAL A 214 18.43 -1.53 6.48
C VAL A 214 17.47 -2.64 6.88
N GLU A 215 17.95 -3.70 7.53
CA GLU A 215 17.10 -4.80 8.01
C GLU A 215 16.03 -4.34 9.00
N ILE A 216 16.37 -3.47 9.94
CA ILE A 216 15.42 -2.91 10.90
C ILE A 216 14.34 -2.09 10.17
N MET A 217 14.74 -1.25 9.20
CA MET A 217 13.80 -0.44 8.41
C MET A 217 12.88 -1.31 7.55
N VAL A 218 13.45 -2.33 6.92
CA VAL A 218 12.73 -3.30 6.07
C VAL A 218 11.70 -4.08 6.91
N ARG A 219 12.08 -4.56 8.10
CA ARG A 219 11.13 -5.20 9.04
C ARG A 219 9.97 -4.27 9.43
N ALA A 220 10.26 -3.00 9.72
CA ALA A 220 9.21 -2.03 10.05
C ALA A 220 8.24 -1.78 8.88
N ILE A 221 8.74 -1.81 7.64
CA ILE A 221 7.92 -1.73 6.42
C ILE A 221 7.07 -3.00 6.26
N GLU A 222 7.65 -4.19 6.46
CA GLU A 222 6.92 -5.47 6.42
C GLU A 222 5.78 -5.49 7.44
N GLU A 223 6.03 -5.08 8.69
CA GLU A 223 5.00 -4.94 9.72
C GLU A 223 3.86 -4.02 9.25
N GLY A 224 4.18 -2.84 8.71
CA GLY A 224 3.18 -1.89 8.22
C GLY A 224 2.35 -2.47 7.07
N MET A 225 2.97 -3.25 6.18
CA MET A 225 2.26 -3.93 5.10
C MET A 225 1.38 -5.08 5.60
N MET A 226 1.82 -5.84 6.61
CA MET A 226 1.00 -6.88 7.23
C MET A 226 -0.22 -6.29 7.92
N GLU A 227 -0.04 -5.23 8.71
CA GLU A 227 -1.15 -4.51 9.36
C GLU A 227 -2.18 -4.03 8.33
N ARG A 228 -1.71 -3.47 7.21
CA ARG A 228 -2.59 -3.06 6.11
C ARG A 228 -3.38 -4.22 5.53
N LYS A 229 -2.77 -5.40 5.33
CA LYS A 229 -3.47 -6.58 4.81
C LYS A 229 -4.56 -7.00 5.78
N VAL A 230 -4.24 -7.10 7.07
CA VAL A 230 -5.21 -7.46 8.11
C VAL A 230 -6.36 -6.46 8.19
N GLU A 231 -6.09 -5.16 8.10
CA GLU A 231 -7.14 -4.13 8.09
C GLU A 231 -8.04 -4.23 6.87
N LYS A 232 -7.48 -4.51 5.68
CA LYS A 232 -8.28 -4.75 4.48
C LYS A 232 -9.15 -6.00 4.62
N ASP A 233 -8.58 -7.10 5.11
CA ASP A 233 -9.31 -8.36 5.27
C ASP A 233 -10.46 -8.22 6.30
N LYS A 234 -10.29 -7.37 7.32
CA LYS A 234 -11.36 -7.02 8.25
C LYS A 234 -12.45 -6.17 7.58
N GLN A 235 -12.06 -5.15 6.82
CA GLN A 235 -13.02 -4.33 6.08
C GLN A 235 -13.85 -5.17 5.09
N PHE A 236 -13.22 -6.09 4.35
CA PHE A 236 -13.96 -6.98 3.46
C PHE A 236 -14.96 -7.88 4.21
N LYS A 237 -14.58 -8.39 5.39
CA LYS A 237 -15.51 -9.18 6.22
C LYS A 237 -16.67 -8.35 6.77
N GLU A 238 -16.40 -7.13 7.24
CA GLU A 238 -17.43 -6.21 7.72
C GLU A 238 -18.36 -5.74 6.59
N GLU A 239 -17.83 -5.53 5.38
CA GLU A 239 -18.62 -5.23 4.18
C GLU A 239 -19.47 -6.43 3.75
N ASP A 240 -18.93 -7.65 3.75
CA ASP A 240 -19.69 -8.87 3.44
C ASP A 240 -20.80 -9.12 4.47
N GLU A 241 -20.51 -9.00 5.77
CA GLU A 241 -21.52 -9.11 6.84
C GLU A 241 -22.58 -8.00 6.75
N GLY A 242 -22.18 -6.78 6.39
CA GLY A 242 -23.08 -5.66 6.13
C GLY A 242 -24.03 -5.94 4.96
N ILE A 243 -23.50 -6.43 3.84
CA ILE A 243 -24.29 -6.81 2.65
C ILE A 243 -25.24 -7.97 2.97
N GLU A 244 -24.79 -8.97 3.73
CA GLU A 244 -25.62 -10.09 4.17
C GLU A 244 -26.77 -9.62 5.08
N SER A 245 -26.50 -8.70 5.99
CA SER A 245 -27.51 -8.10 6.88
C SER A 245 -28.55 -7.28 6.12
N ILE A 246 -28.13 -6.51 5.11
CA ILE A 246 -29.02 -5.73 4.24
C ILE A 246 -29.90 -6.68 3.43
N LYS A 247 -29.32 -7.70 2.77
CA LYS A 247 -30.09 -8.71 2.02
C LYS A 247 -31.13 -9.42 2.89
N THR A 248 -30.75 -9.76 4.12
CA THR A 248 -31.66 -10.43 5.08
C THR A 248 -32.82 -9.51 5.45
N ARG A 249 -32.54 -8.22 5.71
CA ARG A 249 -33.55 -7.22 6.03
C ARG A 249 -34.49 -6.94 4.86
N THR A 250 -33.95 -6.77 3.65
CA THR A 250 -34.76 -6.58 2.43
C THR A 250 -35.63 -7.79 2.15
N ARG A 251 -35.14 -9.01 2.41
CA ARG A 251 -35.93 -10.24 2.29
C ARG A 251 -37.07 -10.29 3.30
N GLN A 252 -36.82 -9.91 4.54
CA GLN A 252 -37.85 -9.83 5.59
C GLN A 252 -38.91 -8.76 5.27
N GLU A 253 -38.50 -7.61 4.74
CA GLU A 253 -39.41 -6.54 4.31
C GLU A 253 -40.29 -7.00 3.13
N LEU A 254 -39.70 -7.68 2.12
CA LEU A 254 -40.45 -8.27 1.01
C LEU A 254 -41.39 -9.41 1.44
N GLU A 255 -40.96 -10.25 2.39
CA GLU A 255 -41.80 -11.33 2.93
C GLU A 255 -42.98 -10.77 3.74
N ALA A 256 -42.80 -9.67 4.48
CA ALA A 256 -43.86 -8.98 5.19
C ALA A 256 -44.88 -8.30 4.25
N GLU A 257 -44.42 -7.63 3.18
CA GLU A 257 -45.29 -7.06 2.15
C GLU A 257 -46.13 -8.14 1.44
N LEU A 258 -45.52 -9.29 1.14
CA LEU A 258 -46.23 -10.43 0.53
C LEU A 258 -47.24 -11.10 1.46
N GLU A 259 -47.07 -11.01 2.78
CA GLU A 259 -48.06 -11.48 3.76
C GLU A 259 -49.21 -10.48 3.93
N GLU A 260 -48.94 -9.18 3.95
CA GLU A 260 -49.97 -8.14 3.97
C GLU A 260 -50.87 -8.19 2.71
N ASP A 261 -50.28 -8.36 1.52
CA ASP A 261 -51.04 -8.51 0.27
C ASP A 261 -51.93 -9.76 0.26
N LYS A 262 -51.46 -10.88 0.82
CA LYS A 262 -52.26 -12.12 0.94
C LYS A 262 -53.42 -11.97 1.93
N ASP A 263 -53.20 -11.26 3.03
CA ASP A 263 -54.24 -10.97 4.01
C ASP A 263 -55.31 -10.01 3.44
N GLU A 264 -54.93 -9.09 2.56
CA GLU A 264 -55.88 -8.25 1.81
C GLU A 264 -56.70 -9.06 0.80
N ASP A 265 -56.05 -9.94 0.03
CA ASP A 265 -56.70 -10.82 -0.94
C ASP A 265 -57.66 -11.84 -0.26
N GLU A 266 -57.29 -12.40 0.88
CA GLU A 266 -58.21 -13.27 1.64
C GLU A 266 -59.42 -12.50 2.20
N ARG A 267 -59.23 -11.24 2.62
CA ARG A 267 -60.31 -10.40 3.13
C ARG A 267 -61.28 -9.96 2.03
N THR A 268 -60.80 -9.71 0.81
CA THR A 268 -61.66 -9.42 -0.35
C THR A 268 -62.44 -10.66 -0.80
N ILE A 269 -61.82 -11.83 -0.85
CA ILE A 269 -62.50 -13.11 -1.16
C ILE A 269 -63.61 -13.41 -0.14
N LYS A 270 -63.31 -13.31 1.17
CA LYS A 270 -64.32 -13.50 2.24
C LYS A 270 -65.46 -12.48 2.14
N LYS A 271 -65.19 -11.22 1.80
CA LYS A 271 -66.25 -10.21 1.57
C LYS A 271 -67.13 -10.53 0.37
N GLU A 272 -66.57 -11.04 -0.72
CA GLU A 272 -67.35 -11.48 -1.88
C GLU A 272 -68.20 -12.71 -1.59
N GLU A 273 -67.67 -13.70 -0.87
CA GLU A 273 -68.44 -14.87 -0.44
C GLU A 273 -69.60 -14.50 0.48
N ILE A 274 -69.36 -13.63 1.47
CA ILE A 274 -70.42 -13.11 2.35
C ILE A 274 -71.48 -12.34 1.53
N ARG A 275 -71.08 -11.61 0.49
CA ARG A 275 -72.02 -10.90 -0.40
C ARG A 275 -72.83 -11.85 -1.27
N LYS A 276 -72.25 -12.96 -1.73
CA LYS A 276 -72.95 -14.02 -2.47
C LYS A 276 -73.94 -14.77 -1.57
N LEU A 277 -73.54 -15.09 -0.34
CA LEU A 277 -74.40 -15.74 0.67
C LEU A 277 -75.63 -14.88 1.03
N LYS A 278 -75.44 -13.57 1.21
CA LYS A 278 -76.56 -12.64 1.45
C LYS A 278 -77.51 -12.53 0.25
N LYS A 279 -76.99 -12.56 -0.98
CA LYS A 279 -77.83 -12.58 -2.19
C LYS A 279 -78.65 -13.87 -2.30
N THR A 280 -78.08 -15.02 -1.95
CA THR A 280 -78.82 -16.30 -1.95
C THR A 280 -79.89 -16.33 -0.86
N GLU A 281 -79.63 -15.76 0.32
CA GLU A 281 -80.66 -15.63 1.37
C GLU A 281 -81.80 -14.66 0.95
N GLU A 282 -81.48 -13.57 0.24
CA GLU A 282 -82.47 -12.64 -0.32
C GLU A 282 -83.30 -13.28 -1.46
N GLU A 283 -82.69 -14.15 -2.28
CA GLU A 283 -83.38 -14.90 -3.33
C GLU A 283 -84.27 -16.02 -2.78
N GLU A 284 -83.84 -16.73 -1.72
CA GLU A 284 -84.65 -17.74 -1.04
C GLU A 284 -85.84 -17.14 -0.27
N THR A 285 -85.65 -15.98 0.37
CA THR A 285 -86.75 -15.25 1.02
C THR A 285 -87.73 -14.69 -0.02
N GLY A 286 -87.24 -14.17 -1.15
CA GLY A 286 -88.07 -13.72 -2.27
C GLY A 286 -88.86 -14.85 -2.96
N GLN A 287 -88.31 -16.08 -3.04
CA GLN A 287 -89.03 -17.24 -3.57
C GLN A 287 -90.09 -17.78 -2.59
N LYS A 288 -89.84 -17.72 -1.28
CA LYS A 288 -90.85 -18.06 -0.25
C LYS A 288 -92.03 -17.08 -0.28
N GLU A 289 -91.80 -15.78 -0.46
CA GLU A 289 -92.89 -14.80 -0.63
C GLU A 289 -93.68 -14.99 -1.94
N LYS A 290 -93.02 -15.33 -3.05
CA LYS A 290 -93.71 -15.61 -4.33
C LYS A 290 -94.51 -16.91 -4.31
N ARG A 291 -94.08 -17.94 -3.57
CA ARG A 291 -94.86 -19.16 -3.33
C ARG A 291 -96.06 -18.91 -2.42
N ALA A 292 -95.97 -18.00 -1.46
CA ALA A 292 -97.11 -17.58 -0.64
C ALA A 292 -98.18 -16.80 -1.43
N ARG A 293 -97.78 -16.02 -2.45
CA ARG A 293 -98.72 -15.20 -3.26
C ARG A 293 -99.47 -15.95 -4.37
N LYS A 294 -99.01 -17.13 -4.81
CA LYS A 294 -99.72 -17.95 -5.82
C LYS A 294 -100.80 -18.90 -5.25
N GLY A 295 -101.04 -18.87 -3.92
CA GLY A 295 -101.98 -19.76 -3.23
C GLY A 295 -103.39 -19.22 -2.94
N THR A 296 -103.74 -17.98 -3.32
CA THR A 296 -105.03 -17.34 -2.97
C THR A 296 -105.29 -16.24 -4.01
N ALA A 297 -106.38 -16.08 -4.77
CA ALA A 297 -107.81 -16.41 -4.72
C ALA A 297 -108.33 -16.42 -6.19
N ILE A 298 -109.24 -17.25 -6.72
CA ILE A 298 -110.60 -17.69 -6.33
C ILE A 298 -111.65 -16.56 -6.27
N ARG A 299 -112.48 -16.50 -7.34
CA ARG A 299 -113.90 -16.11 -7.46
C ARG A 299 -114.47 -15.00 -6.55
N LYS A 300 -115.13 -14.01 -7.17
CA LYS A 300 -116.62 -13.92 -7.21
C LYS A 300 -117.15 -12.71 -8.00
N LYS A 301 -118.19 -13.03 -8.79
CA LYS A 301 -119.36 -12.27 -9.26
C LYS A 301 -119.19 -10.86 -9.82
#